data_AF-A0A931X5V8-F1
#
_entry.id   AF-A0A931X5V8-F1
#
_cell.length_a   1.000
_cell.length_b   1.000
_cell.length_c   1.000
_cell.angle_alpha   90.00
_cell.angle_beta   90.00
_cell.angle_gamma   90.00
#
_symmetry.space_group_name_H-M   'P 1'
#
loop_
_entity.id
_entity.type
_entity.pdbx_description
1 polymer ?
#
loop_
_entity_poly.entity_id
_entity_poly.type
_entity_poly.pdbx_seq_one_letter_code
_entity_poly.pdbx_strand_id
1 'polypeptide(L)'
;MSTQHATLTADRWATFTLDQQILMIANEMHRAGKLLGAKDRDRLRHAYERVLRLTDLTIEVRPRPPLRRELLRWRDLVAALYVSARPGATEHQAALRCLLRFTPAASQQIPFVLGT
;
A
#
# COMPACT_ATOMS: atom_id res chain seq x y z
N MET A 1 -8.87 -7.93 -29.66
CA MET A 1 -9.45 -7.20 -28.50
C MET A 1 -8.31 -6.89 -27.55
N SER A 2 -7.86 -5.64 -27.49
CA SER A 2 -6.65 -5.25 -26.77
C SER A 2 -6.99 -4.99 -25.31
N THR A 3 -6.68 -5.92 -24.40
CA THR A 3 -6.75 -5.70 -22.96
C THR A 3 -5.63 -4.76 -22.54
N GLN A 4 -5.89 -3.45 -22.61
CA GLN A 4 -5.01 -2.41 -22.06
C GLN A 4 -5.03 -2.43 -20.52
N HIS A 5 -4.48 -3.47 -19.91
CA HIS A 5 -3.97 -3.35 -18.54
C HIS A 5 -2.53 -2.90 -18.66
N ALA A 6 -2.33 -1.58 -18.83
CA ALA A 6 -1.00 -0.98 -18.83
C ALA A 6 -0.28 -1.37 -17.54
N THR A 7 0.65 -2.32 -17.68
CA THR A 7 1.51 -2.76 -16.59
C THR A 7 2.33 -1.56 -16.17
N LEU A 8 2.13 -1.08 -14.95
CA LEU A 8 2.85 0.09 -14.43
C LEU A 8 4.35 -0.26 -14.34
N THR A 9 5.17 0.44 -15.12
CA THR A 9 6.64 0.26 -15.16
C THR A 9 7.33 1.10 -14.07
N ALA A 10 8.57 0.76 -13.74
CA ALA A 10 9.38 1.53 -12.80
C ALA A 10 9.59 2.97 -13.31
N ASP A 11 9.90 3.16 -14.60
CA ASP A 11 10.07 4.48 -15.20
C ASP A 11 8.83 5.37 -15.06
N ARG A 12 7.64 4.80 -15.37
CA ARG A 12 6.38 5.53 -15.19
C ARG A 12 6.07 5.77 -13.72
N TRP A 13 6.47 4.86 -12.83
CA TRP A 13 6.29 5.05 -11.39
C TRP A 13 7.18 6.14 -10.82
N ALA A 14 8.40 6.29 -11.36
CA ALA A 14 9.37 7.29 -10.95
C ALA A 14 8.92 8.73 -11.24
N THR A 15 7.98 8.94 -12.17
CA THR A 15 7.46 10.28 -12.51
C THR A 15 6.56 10.87 -11.43
N PHE A 16 5.98 10.04 -10.55
CA PHE A 16 5.18 10.52 -9.42
C PHE A 16 6.08 11.03 -8.30
N THR A 17 5.62 11.97 -7.49
CA THR A 17 6.32 12.38 -6.24
C THR A 17 6.22 11.29 -5.18
N LEU A 18 7.05 11.34 -4.14
CA LEU A 18 6.96 10.37 -3.05
C LEU A 18 5.59 10.44 -2.36
N ASP A 19 5.05 11.64 -2.17
CA ASP A 19 3.70 11.83 -1.61
C ASP A 19 2.64 11.13 -2.45
N GLN A 20 2.69 11.30 -3.77
CA GLN A 20 1.76 10.62 -4.69
C GLN A 20 1.91 9.10 -4.62
N GLN A 21 3.13 8.57 -4.60
CA GLN A 21 3.38 7.13 -4.49
C GLN A 21 2.81 6.57 -3.19
N ILE A 22 3.07 7.22 -2.05
CA ILE A 22 2.55 6.81 -0.73
C ILE A 22 1.01 6.88 -0.70
N LEU A 23 0.41 7.95 -1.21
CA LEU A 23 -1.05 8.10 -1.27
C LEU A 23 -1.71 7.04 -2.17
N MET A 24 -1.08 6.68 -3.28
CA MET A 24 -1.57 5.63 -4.17
C MET A 24 -1.50 4.24 -3.51
N ILE A 25 -0.42 3.95 -2.77
CA ILE A 25 -0.34 2.72 -1.95
C ILE A 25 -1.43 2.75 -0.87
N ALA A 26 -1.63 3.89 -0.21
CA ALA A 26 -2.63 4.06 0.84
C ALA A 26 -4.06 3.87 0.31
N ASN A 27 -4.35 4.30 -0.92
CA ASN A 27 -5.64 4.06 -1.56
C ASN A 27 -5.94 2.57 -1.74
N GLU A 28 -4.94 1.77 -2.11
CA GLU A 28 -5.11 0.32 -2.25
C GLU A 28 -5.23 -0.38 -0.89
N MET A 29 -4.48 0.09 0.13
CA MET A 29 -4.68 -0.36 1.51
C MET A 29 -6.10 -0.04 2.00
N HIS A 30 -6.60 1.19 1.81
CA HIS A 30 -7.95 1.57 2.19
C HIS A 30 -9.02 0.73 1.44
N ARG A 31 -8.79 0.41 0.17
CA ARG A 31 -9.63 -0.54 -0.59
C ARG A 31 -9.62 -1.93 0.04
N ALA A 32 -8.45 -2.46 0.40
CA ALA A 32 -8.31 -3.75 1.08
C ALA A 32 -9.04 -3.76 2.43
N GLY A 33 -8.98 -2.66 3.19
CA GLY A 33 -9.70 -2.51 4.46
C GLY A 33 -11.22 -2.72 4.32
N LYS A 34 -11.83 -2.24 3.23
CA LYS A 34 -13.26 -2.44 2.93
C LYS A 34 -13.62 -3.89 2.58
N LEU A 35 -12.63 -4.72 2.26
CA LEU A 35 -12.79 -6.13 1.91
C LEU A 35 -12.52 -7.06 3.11
N LEU A 36 -12.07 -6.52 4.24
CA LEU A 36 -11.91 -7.30 5.46
C LEU A 36 -13.26 -7.85 5.94
N GLY A 37 -13.30 -9.14 6.29
CA GLY A 37 -14.53 -9.82 6.71
C GLY A 37 -15.51 -10.13 5.56
N ALA A 38 -15.27 -9.65 4.34
CA ALA A 38 -16.05 -10.04 3.17
C ALA A 38 -15.78 -11.51 2.81
N LYS A 39 -16.78 -12.19 2.24
CA LYS A 39 -16.63 -13.58 1.75
C LYS A 39 -15.65 -13.67 0.57
N ASP A 40 -15.39 -12.55 -0.11
CA ASP A 40 -14.56 -12.48 -1.32
C ASP A 40 -13.08 -12.31 -0.97
N ARG A 41 -12.43 -13.43 -0.60
CA ARG A 41 -11.01 -13.46 -0.23
C ARG A 41 -10.08 -13.17 -1.40
N ASP A 42 -10.47 -13.53 -2.62
CA ASP A 42 -9.64 -13.32 -3.81
C ASP A 42 -9.48 -11.83 -4.10
N ARG A 43 -10.55 -11.03 -3.95
CA ARG A 43 -10.44 -9.57 -4.06
C ARG A 43 -9.54 -8.96 -3.00
N LEU A 44 -9.62 -9.43 -1.75
CA LEU A 44 -8.74 -8.96 -0.68
C LEU A 44 -7.28 -9.28 -1.00
N ARG A 45 -7.02 -10.51 -1.48
CA ARG A 45 -5.69 -10.98 -1.88
C ARG A 45 -5.12 -10.12 -3.01
N HIS A 46 -5.88 -9.89 -4.08
CA HIS A 46 -5.45 -9.03 -5.18
C HIS A 46 -5.17 -7.58 -4.73
N ALA A 47 -5.94 -7.05 -3.77
CA ALA A 47 -5.69 -5.72 -3.23
C ALA A 47 -4.34 -5.66 -2.49
N TYR A 48 -4.01 -6.68 -1.68
CA TYR A 48 -2.69 -6.75 -1.04
C TYR A 48 -1.55 -6.98 -2.03
N GLU A 49 -1.73 -7.78 -3.08
CA GLU A 49 -0.73 -7.94 -4.15
C GLU A 49 -0.43 -6.61 -4.83
N ARG A 50 -1.47 -5.82 -5.09
CA ARG A 50 -1.34 -4.47 -5.63
C ARG A 50 -0.56 -3.56 -4.68
N VAL A 51 -0.84 -3.59 -3.39
CA VAL A 51 -0.11 -2.83 -2.36
C VAL A 51 1.38 -3.22 -2.39
N LEU A 52 1.70 -4.51 -2.27
CA LEU A 52 3.07 -5.02 -2.27
C LEU A 52 3.82 -4.59 -3.54
N ARG A 53 3.17 -4.72 -4.70
CA ARG A 53 3.74 -4.31 -5.99
C ARG A 53 4.08 -2.83 -6.05
N LEU A 54 3.19 -1.95 -5.60
CA LEU A 54 3.43 -0.50 -5.61
C LEU A 54 4.53 -0.11 -4.61
N THR A 55 4.61 -0.80 -3.47
CA THR A 55 5.69 -0.63 -2.50
C THR A 55 7.03 -1.07 -3.07
N ASP A 56 7.09 -2.21 -3.75
CA ASP A 56 8.30 -2.72 -4.41
C ASP A 56 8.79 -1.74 -5.49
N LEU A 57 7.88 -1.22 -6.33
CA LEU A 57 8.22 -0.17 -7.29
C LEU A 57 8.73 1.10 -6.60
N THR A 58 8.17 1.48 -5.45
CA THR A 58 8.62 2.66 -4.69
C THR A 58 10.03 2.44 -4.12
N ILE A 59 10.32 1.25 -3.59
CA ILE A 59 11.65 0.85 -3.11
C ILE A 59 12.68 0.90 -4.24
N GLU A 60 12.30 0.44 -5.44
CA GLU A 60 13.15 0.41 -6.63
C GLU A 60 13.52 1.83 -7.09
N VAL A 61 12.53 2.72 -7.24
CA VAL A 61 12.75 4.05 -7.86
C VAL A 61 13.21 5.13 -6.87
N ARG A 62 13.30 4.83 -5.57
CA ARG A 62 13.70 5.80 -4.52
C ARG A 62 15.00 5.38 -3.82
N PRO A 63 16.18 5.81 -4.31
CA PRO A 63 17.47 5.42 -3.74
C PRO A 63 17.83 6.26 -2.50
N ARG A 64 17.01 6.17 -1.44
CA ARG A 64 17.28 6.80 -0.13
C ARG A 64 17.37 5.71 0.93
N PRO A 65 18.57 5.37 1.45
CA PRO A 65 18.75 4.21 2.33
C PRO A 65 17.83 4.17 3.56
N PRO A 66 17.60 5.30 4.29
CA PRO A 66 16.68 5.29 5.43
C PRO A 66 15.22 5.00 5.02
N LEU A 67 14.73 5.67 3.98
CA LEU A 67 13.38 5.46 3.44
C LEU A 67 13.20 4.02 2.95
N ARG A 68 14.17 3.49 2.21
CA ARG A 68 14.16 2.11 1.72
C ARG A 68 14.05 1.11 2.86
N ARG A 69 14.81 1.30 3.94
CA ARG A 69 14.76 0.43 5.11
C ARG A 69 13.36 0.44 5.76
N GLU A 70 12.78 1.62 5.96
CA GLU A 70 11.45 1.70 6.56
C GLU A 70 10.36 1.15 5.63
N LEU A 71 10.47 1.35 4.31
CA LEU A 71 9.55 0.75 3.33
C LEU A 71 9.63 -0.78 3.31
N LEU A 72 10.83 -1.36 3.44
CA LEU A 72 11.01 -2.81 3.55
C LEU A 72 10.38 -3.36 4.82
N ARG A 73 10.57 -2.69 5.97
CA ARG A 73 9.91 -3.07 7.23
C ARG A 73 8.39 -2.97 7.13
N TRP A 74 7.90 -1.90 6.51
CA TRP A 74 6.47 -1.71 6.30
C TRP A 74 5.88 -2.75 5.35
N ARG A 75 6.61 -3.11 4.29
CA ARG A 75 6.25 -4.19 3.36
C ARG A 75 6.05 -5.52 4.08
N ASP A 76 6.89 -5.83 5.08
CA ASP A 76 6.74 -7.06 5.88
C ASP A 76 5.42 -7.08 6.68
N LEU A 77 4.95 -5.93 7.17
CA LEU A 77 3.63 -5.82 7.81
C LEU A 77 2.51 -6.21 6.84
N VAL A 78 2.58 -5.73 5.60
CA VAL A 78 1.60 -6.07 4.55
C VAL A 78 1.74 -7.53 4.11
N ALA A 79 2.97 -8.05 4.00
CA ALA A 79 3.21 -9.44 3.65
C ALA A 79 2.59 -10.38 4.68
N ALA A 80 2.69 -10.06 5.98
CA ALA A 80 2.01 -10.80 7.04
C ALA A 80 0.48 -10.80 6.88
N LEU A 81 -0.11 -9.66 6.52
CA LEU A 81 -1.54 -9.57 6.20
C LEU A 81 -1.91 -10.39 4.95
N TYR A 82 -1.06 -10.39 3.93
CA TYR A 82 -1.28 -11.10 2.67
C TYR A 82 -1.31 -12.62 2.84
N VAL A 83 -0.38 -13.19 3.61
CA VAL A 83 -0.30 -14.65 3.82
C VAL A 83 -1.28 -15.15 4.87
N SER A 84 -1.87 -14.26 5.68
CA SER A 84 -2.83 -14.64 6.72
C SER A 84 -4.14 -15.15 6.12
N ALA A 85 -4.62 -16.30 6.61
CA ALA A 85 -5.91 -16.85 6.22
C ALA A 85 -7.09 -15.97 6.66
N ARG A 86 -6.91 -15.18 7.72
CA ARG A 86 -7.88 -14.22 8.27
C ARG A 86 -7.12 -12.97 8.73
N PRO A 87 -6.85 -12.02 7.82
CA PRO A 87 -6.13 -10.80 8.17
C PRO A 87 -6.93 -9.99 9.18
N GLY A 88 -6.28 -9.57 10.27
CA GLY A 88 -6.91 -8.81 11.33
C GLY A 88 -7.10 -7.33 10.97
N ALA A 89 -8.24 -6.77 11.38
CA ALA A 89 -8.58 -5.37 11.08
C ALA A 89 -7.70 -4.37 11.82
N THR A 90 -7.27 -4.72 13.04
CA THR A 90 -6.38 -3.89 13.86
C THR A 90 -5.00 -3.77 13.22
N GLU A 91 -4.42 -4.89 12.81
CA GLU A 91 -3.11 -4.95 12.14
C GLU A 91 -3.16 -4.22 10.79
N HIS A 92 -4.25 -4.39 10.04
CA HIS A 92 -4.48 -3.65 8.80
C HIS A 92 -4.51 -2.14 9.04
N GLN A 93 -5.30 -1.66 10.00
CA GLN A 93 -5.37 -0.23 10.33
C GLN A 93 -4.01 0.30 10.81
N ALA A 94 -3.28 -0.47 11.63
CA ALA A 94 -1.96 -0.08 12.11
C ALA A 94 -0.97 0.06 10.94
N ALA A 95 -0.98 -0.87 9.98
CA ALA A 95 -0.16 -0.79 8.78
C ALA A 95 -0.54 0.43 7.92
N LEU A 96 -1.83 0.70 7.70
CA LEU A 96 -2.27 1.88 6.96
C LEU A 96 -1.88 3.19 7.66
N ARG A 97 -2.05 3.27 8.98
CA ARG A 97 -1.61 4.44 9.77
C ARG A 97 -0.10 4.66 9.68
N CYS A 98 0.68 3.58 9.74
CA CYS A 98 2.13 3.63 9.59
C CYS A 98 2.53 4.18 8.21
N LEU A 99 1.89 3.70 7.13
CA LEU A 99 2.14 4.17 5.77
C LEU A 99 1.90 5.68 5.62
N LEU A 100 0.76 6.16 6.12
CA LEU A 100 0.39 7.57 6.02
C LEU A 100 1.38 8.49 6.77
N ARG A 101 2.12 7.97 7.74
CA ARG A 101 3.15 8.71 8.48
C ARG A 101 4.49 8.84 7.74
N PHE A 102 4.67 8.21 6.58
CA PHE A 102 5.92 8.32 5.81
C PHE A 102 6.18 9.73 5.28
N THR A 103 5.12 10.52 5.04
CA THR A 103 5.24 11.91 4.60
C THR A 103 4.25 12.83 5.30
N PRO A 104 4.57 14.13 5.44
CA PRO A 104 3.63 15.10 5.99
C PRO A 104 2.32 15.19 5.20
N ALA A 105 2.40 15.17 3.86
CA ALA A 105 1.23 15.26 3.00
C ALA A 105 0.29 14.05 3.18
N ALA A 106 0.84 12.85 3.26
CA ALA A 106 0.04 11.65 3.53
C ALA A 106 -0.53 11.64 4.95
N SER A 107 0.19 12.18 5.94
CA SER A 107 -0.28 12.23 7.34
C SER A 107 -1.55 13.05 7.50
N GLN A 108 -1.75 14.08 6.68
CA GLN A 108 -2.98 14.89 6.65
C GLN A 108 -4.22 14.06 6.27
N GLN A 109 -4.05 12.88 5.66
CA GLN A 109 -5.17 12.00 5.30
C GLN A 109 -5.68 11.13 6.45
N ILE A 110 -4.93 11.01 7.55
CA ILE A 110 -5.28 10.14 8.68
C ILE A 110 -6.70 10.39 9.21
N PRO A 111 -7.15 11.64 9.47
CA PRO A 111 -8.50 11.90 9.98
C PRO A 111 -9.61 11.45 9.02
N PHE A 112 -9.35 11.48 7.71
CA PHE A 112 -10.35 11.16 6.69
C PHE A 112 -10.41 9.66 6.36
N VAL A 113 -9.31 8.94 6.55
CA VAL A 113 -9.18 7.53 6.15
C VAL A 113 -9.40 6.57 7.33
N LEU A 114 -8.97 6.94 8.53
CA LEU A 114 -9.02 6.06 9.71
C LEU A 114 -10.08 6.45 10.73
N GLY A 115 -10.70 7.62 10.57
CA GLY A 115 -11.52 8.23 11.62
C GLY A 115 -10.65 8.78 12.76
N THR A 116 -11.21 9.73 13.52
CA THR A 116 -10.65 10.20 14.79
C THR A 116 -10.76 9.13 15.86
#